data_AF-A0A970DIC3-F1
#
_entry.id   AF-A0A970DIC3-F1
#
_cell.length_a   1.000
_cell.length_b   1.000
_cell.length_c   1.000
_cell.angle_alpha   90.00
_cell.angle_beta   90.00
_cell.angle_gamma   90.00
#
_symmetry.space_group_name_H-M   'P 1'
#
loop_
_entity.id
_entity.type
_entity.pdbx_description
1 polymer ?
#
loop_
_entity_poly.entity_id
_entity_poly.type
_entity_poly.pdbx_seq_one_letter_code
_entity_poly.pdbx_strand_id
1 'polypeptide(L)'
;MRKEVLAKIAANKLTPQEGYDILYGTKSRKGRFVRMRINIAGHPFLNFFLRMFFLLPVPIGLGKLFLRFMDEDKYKEFMRMILDSTIPTGKVKIRMESKEIKVKLKICIF
;
A
#
# COMPACT_ATOMS: atom_id res chain seq x y z
N MET A 1 8.11 12.53 23.72
CA MET A 1 8.17 11.37 24.65
C MET A 1 7.14 11.56 25.76
N ARG A 2 6.35 10.53 26.09
CA ARG A 2 5.35 10.59 27.17
C ARG A 2 6.04 10.44 28.54
N LYS A 3 6.45 11.56 29.14
CA LYS A 3 7.15 11.62 30.45
C LYS A 3 6.37 10.91 31.57
N GLU A 4 5.05 10.91 31.47
CA GLU A 4 4.14 10.24 32.42
C GLU A 4 4.32 8.72 32.49
N VAL A 5 4.69 8.08 31.37
CA VAL A 5 4.92 6.63 31.34
C VAL A 5 6.24 6.30 32.05
N LEU A 6 7.28 7.11 31.84
CA LEU A 6 8.57 6.97 32.51
C LEU A 6 8.45 7.18 34.02
N ALA A 7 7.64 8.15 34.46
CA ALA A 7 7.36 8.38 35.87
C ALA A 7 6.65 7.19 36.53
N LYS A 8 5.76 6.49 35.81
CA LYS A 8 5.08 5.29 36.31
C LYS A 8 5.98 4.06 36.38
N ILE A 9 6.95 3.94 35.46
CA ILE A 9 8.01 2.91 35.53
C ILE A 9 8.91 3.18 36.75
N ALA A 10 9.36 4.42 36.93
CA ALA A 10 10.20 4.81 38.06
C ALA A 10 9.49 4.60 39.43
N ALA A 11 8.17 4.75 39.46
CA ALA A 11 7.34 4.49 40.63
C ALA A 11 6.98 3.01 40.84
N ASN A 12 7.55 2.07 40.07
CA ASN A 12 7.22 0.64 40.06
C ASN A 12 5.72 0.32 39.85
N LYS A 13 4.96 1.26 39.26
CA LYS A 13 3.52 1.09 38.96
C LYS A 13 3.27 0.42 37.61
N LEU A 14 4.31 0.29 36.79
CA LEU A 14 4.30 -0.35 35.48
C LEU A 14 5.60 -1.16 35.37
N THR A 15 5.51 -2.38 34.86
CA THR A 15 6.71 -3.14 34.55
C THR A 15 7.47 -2.48 33.40
N PRO A 16 8.81 -2.64 33.32
CA PRO A 16 9.59 -2.12 32.18
C PRO A 16 9.05 -2.60 30.83
N GLN A 17 8.53 -3.84 30.78
CA GLN A 17 7.97 -4.44 29.57
C GLN A 17 6.66 -3.76 29.14
N GLU A 18 5.73 -3.53 30.06
CA GLU A 18 4.48 -2.82 29.77
C GLU A 18 4.74 -1.35 29.40
N GLY A 19 5.70 -0.72 30.08
CA GLY A 19 6.16 0.63 29.75
C GLY A 19 6.74 0.72 28.33
N TYR A 20 7.53 -0.27 27.92
CA TYR A 20 8.06 -0.39 26.58
C TYR A 20 6.94 -0.53 25.54
N ASP A 21 5.95 -1.39 25.78
CA ASP A 21 4.82 -1.59 24.87
C ASP A 21 3.91 -0.35 24.76
N ILE A 22 3.74 0.43 25.82
CA ILE A 22 2.98 1.69 25.77
C ILE A 22 3.74 2.79 25.00
N LEU A 23 5.07 2.79 25.09
CA LEU A 23 5.92 3.78 24.43
C LEU A 23 6.17 3.42 22.96
N TYR A 24 6.31 2.13 22.64
CA TYR A 24 6.81 1.65 21.36
C TYR A 24 5.98 0.51 20.73
N GLY A 25 5.02 -0.06 21.45
CA GLY A 25 4.23 -1.23 21.02
C GLY A 25 3.17 -0.95 19.94
N THR A 26 3.14 0.25 19.35
CA THR A 26 2.37 0.46 18.12
C THR A 26 2.88 -0.49 17.04
N LYS A 27 2.08 -1.51 16.72
CA LYS A 27 2.36 -2.41 15.59
C LYS A 27 2.56 -1.55 14.33
N SER A 28 3.76 -1.62 13.75
CA SER A 28 4.05 -0.95 12.48
C SER A 28 3.04 -1.44 11.44
N ARG A 29 2.30 -0.51 10.82
CA ARG A 29 1.42 -0.88 9.70
C ARG A 29 2.31 -1.36 8.55
N LYS A 30 2.09 -2.60 8.10
CA LYS A 30 2.75 -3.15 6.91
C LYS A 30 2.51 -2.25 5.72
N GLY A 31 3.58 -1.94 4.99
CA GLY A 31 3.53 -1.11 3.81
C GLY A 31 2.87 -1.88 2.68
N ARG A 32 1.83 -1.32 2.08
CA ARG A 32 1.19 -1.91 0.90
C ARG A 32 1.62 -1.13 -0.33
N PHE A 33 2.17 -1.84 -1.30
CA PHE A 33 2.66 -1.26 -2.54
C PHE A 33 2.01 -1.92 -3.75
N VAL A 34 1.75 -1.13 -4.78
CA VAL A 34 1.22 -1.59 -6.06
C VAL A 34 2.28 -1.42 -7.12
N ARG A 35 2.64 -2.52 -7.77
CA ARG A 35 3.44 -2.53 -8.98
C ARG A 35 2.51 -2.67 -10.17
N MET A 36 2.44 -1.64 -10.99
CA MET A 36 1.68 -1.64 -12.23
C MET A 36 2.60 -1.96 -13.41
N ARG A 37 2.11 -2.73 -14.38
CA ARG A 37 2.78 -2.96 -15.66
C ARG A 37 1.74 -2.91 -16.76
N ILE A 38 1.86 -1.94 -17.65
CA ILE A 38 1.01 -1.78 -18.82
C ILE A 38 1.79 -2.26 -20.05
N ASN A 39 1.13 -2.97 -20.95
CA ASN A 39 1.69 -3.41 -22.22
C ASN A 39 0.66 -3.18 -23.33
N ILE A 40 0.97 -2.30 -24.26
CA ILE A 40 0.15 -1.94 -25.41
C ILE A 40 0.69 -2.68 -26.64
N ALA A 41 -0.17 -3.45 -27.31
CA ALA A 41 0.21 -4.21 -28.49
C ALA A 41 0.61 -3.27 -29.64
N GLY A 42 1.62 -3.63 -30.44
CA GLY A 42 2.06 -2.83 -31.59
C GLY A 42 2.95 -1.62 -31.28
N HIS A 43 3.12 -1.23 -30.01
CA HIS A 43 3.86 -0.01 -29.64
C HIS A 43 5.03 -0.26 -28.67
N PRO A 44 6.18 -0.77 -29.13
CA PRO A 44 7.32 -1.13 -28.26
C PRO A 44 7.94 0.08 -27.56
N PHE A 45 8.00 1.23 -28.22
CA PHE A 45 8.53 2.47 -27.64
C PHE A 45 7.66 2.95 -26.47
N LEU A 46 6.34 3.01 -26.67
CA LEU A 46 5.40 3.43 -25.63
C LEU A 46 5.47 2.50 -24.40
N ASN A 47 5.65 1.20 -24.63
CA ASN A 47 5.87 0.23 -23.57
C ASN A 47 7.17 0.47 -22.78
N PHE A 48 8.24 0.93 -23.43
CA PHE A 48 9.48 1.29 -22.75
C PHE A 48 9.26 2.47 -21.80
N PHE A 49 8.60 3.54 -22.27
CA PHE A 49 8.24 4.69 -21.43
C PHE A 49 7.34 4.30 -20.27
N LEU A 50 6.27 3.55 -20.53
CA LEU A 50 5.35 3.09 -19.48
C LEU A 50 6.06 2.22 -18.44
N ARG A 51 7.01 1.37 -18.86
CA ARG A 51 7.83 0.59 -17.92
C ARG A 51 8.73 1.49 -17.06
N MET A 52 9.25 2.58 -17.62
CA MET A 52 10.04 3.54 -16.85
C MET A 52 9.18 4.32 -15.84
N PHE A 53 8.01 4.82 -16.26
CA PHE A 53 7.09 5.53 -15.38
C PHE A 53 6.59 4.64 -14.23
N PHE A 54 6.37 3.34 -14.46
CA PHE A 54 5.92 2.38 -13.46
C PHE A 54 7.03 1.43 -12.95
N LEU A 55 8.30 1.88 -12.99
CA LEU A 55 9.44 1.08 -12.51
C LEU A 55 9.41 0.92 -10.99
N LEU A 56 9.06 2.00 -10.28
CA LEU A 56 8.99 2.05 -8.82
C LEU A 56 7.62 1.56 -8.31
N PRO A 57 7.58 0.66 -7.31
CA PRO A 57 6.32 0.27 -6.69
C PRO A 57 5.74 1.46 -5.93
N VAL A 58 4.49 1.83 -6.23
CA VAL A 58 3.84 2.99 -5.61
C VAL A 58 3.16 2.54 -4.31
N PRO A 59 3.46 3.16 -3.16
CA PRO A 59 2.72 2.88 -1.93
C PRO A 59 1.25 3.26 -2.11
N ILE A 60 0.33 2.38 -1.71
CA ILE A 60 -1.13 2.64 -1.78
C ILE A 60 -1.51 3.92 -1.01
N GLY A 61 -0.72 4.26 0.01
CA GLY A 61 -0.88 5.53 0.74
C GLY A 61 -0.77 6.78 -0.14
N LEU A 62 0.05 6.77 -1.20
CA LEU A 62 0.12 7.89 -2.17
C LEU A 62 -1.12 7.97 -3.05
N GLY A 63 -1.84 6.87 -3.24
CA GLY A 63 -3.16 6.90 -3.87
C GLY A 63 -4.05 7.95 -3.20
N LYS A 64 -4.00 8.05 -1.87
CA LYS A 64 -4.74 9.08 -1.12
C LYS A 64 -4.38 10.52 -1.44
N LEU A 65 -3.18 10.78 -1.93
CA LEU A 65 -2.76 12.12 -2.34
C LEU A 65 -3.37 12.48 -3.70
N PHE A 66 -3.38 11.54 -4.63
CA PHE A 66 -4.02 11.68 -5.94
C PHE A 66 -5.56 11.67 -5.85
N LEU A 67 -6.13 11.15 -4.76
CA LEU A 67 -7.58 11.18 -4.50
C LEU A 67 -8.16 12.59 -4.39
N ARG A 68 -7.37 13.58 -3.98
CA ARG A 68 -7.87 14.97 -3.94
C ARG A 68 -8.23 15.50 -5.34
N PHE A 69 -7.79 14.80 -6.39
CA PHE A 69 -7.98 15.16 -7.78
C PHE A 69 -8.87 14.19 -8.56
N MET A 70 -9.45 13.17 -7.90
CA MET A 70 -10.33 12.17 -8.54
C MET A 70 -11.66 12.05 -7.79
N ASP A 71 -12.76 11.80 -8.51
CA ASP A 71 -14.08 11.52 -7.93
C ASP A 71 -14.01 10.35 -6.93
N GLU A 72 -14.51 10.56 -5.71
CA GLU A 72 -14.44 9.58 -4.61
C GLU A 72 -15.08 8.23 -4.97
N ASP A 73 -16.13 8.24 -5.79
CA ASP A 73 -16.92 7.05 -6.14
C ASP A 73 -16.13 6.06 -7.00
N LYS A 74 -15.40 6.55 -8.01
CA LYS A 74 -14.57 5.70 -8.90
C LYS A 74 -13.43 5.03 -8.14
N TYR A 75 -12.87 5.71 -7.14
CA TYR A 75 -11.84 5.12 -6.28
C TYR A 75 -12.42 4.08 -5.33
N LYS A 76 -13.59 4.32 -4.74
CA LYS A 76 -14.24 3.35 -3.83
C LYS A 76 -14.50 2.04 -4.55
N GLU A 77 -14.95 2.10 -5.80
CA GLU A 77 -15.17 0.94 -6.65
C GLU A 77 -13.87 0.21 -7.00
N PHE A 78 -12.84 0.95 -7.44
CA PHE A 78 -11.51 0.40 -7.72
C PHE A 78 -10.85 -0.23 -6.47
N MET A 79 -10.97 0.43 -5.32
CA MET A 79 -10.44 -0.06 -4.06
C MET A 79 -11.22 -1.23 -3.52
N ARG A 80 -12.55 -1.29 -3.67
CA ARG A 80 -13.34 -2.48 -3.33
C ARG A 80 -12.89 -3.67 -4.17
N MET A 81 -12.73 -3.50 -5.48
CA MET A 81 -12.20 -4.57 -6.36
C MET A 81 -10.82 -5.06 -5.93
N ILE A 82 -9.94 -4.14 -5.49
CA ILE A 82 -8.64 -4.49 -4.95
C ILE A 82 -8.74 -5.13 -3.56
N LEU A 83 -9.56 -4.60 -2.65
CA LEU A 83 -9.69 -5.04 -1.26
C LEU A 83 -10.41 -6.39 -1.15
N ASP A 84 -11.42 -6.64 -1.99
CA ASP A 84 -12.16 -7.90 -2.05
C ASP A 84 -11.28 -9.02 -2.63
N SER A 85 -10.30 -8.68 -3.47
CA SER A 85 -9.24 -9.61 -3.87
C SER A 85 -8.11 -9.74 -2.83
N THR A 86 -8.20 -9.05 -1.68
CA THR A 86 -7.22 -9.03 -0.59
C THR A 86 -7.65 -9.87 0.63
N ILE A 87 -8.00 -11.14 0.43
CA ILE A 87 -8.09 -12.14 1.51
C ILE A 87 -7.19 -13.33 1.14
N PRO A 88 -6.39 -13.94 2.03
CA PRO A 88 -5.40 -13.44 2.99
C PRO A 88 -3.96 -13.73 2.52
N THR A 89 -3.74 -14.00 1.22
CA THR A 89 -2.43 -14.38 0.70
C THR A 89 -1.68 -13.14 0.22
N GLY A 90 -0.52 -12.86 0.82
CA GLY A 90 0.23 -11.59 0.74
C GLY A 90 0.71 -11.08 -0.65
N LYS A 91 0.16 -11.57 -1.77
CA LYS A 91 0.42 -11.10 -3.13
C LYS A 91 -0.85 -11.21 -3.99
N VAL A 92 -1.49 -10.09 -4.31
CA VAL A 92 -2.64 -10.04 -5.24
C VAL A 92 -2.13 -9.71 -6.64
N LYS A 93 -2.58 -10.46 -7.66
CA LYS A 93 -2.27 -10.19 -9.08
C LYS A 93 -3.57 -10.00 -9.85
N ILE A 94 -3.83 -8.78 -10.32
CA ILE A 94 -4.98 -8.47 -11.18
C ILE A 94 -4.47 -8.37 -12.61
N ARG A 95 -5.12 -9.07 -13.54
CA ARG A 95 -4.85 -8.97 -14.98
C ARG A 95 -6.10 -8.47 -15.67
N MET A 96 -5.99 -7.37 -16.39
CA MET A 96 -7.00 -6.91 -17.34
C MET A 96 -6.42 -7.08 -18.74
N GLU A 97 -7.13 -7.79 -19.60
CA GLU A 97 -6.75 -8.01 -20.98
C GLU A 97 -7.86 -7.47 -21.89
N SER A 98 -7.47 -6.53 -22.75
CA SER A 98 -8.26 -6.07 -23.90
C SER A 98 -7.47 -6.38 -25.19
N LYS A 99 -8.12 -6.31 -26.36
CA LYS A 99 -7.49 -6.62 -27.66
C LYS A 99 -6.21 -5.82 -27.91
N GLU A 100 -6.16 -4.57 -27.43
CA GLU A 100 -5.05 -3.65 -27.68
C GLU A 100 -4.14 -3.44 -26.47
N ILE A 101 -4.66 -3.64 -25.26
CA ILE A 101 -3.96 -3.29 -24.01
C ILE A 101 -4.02 -4.45 -23.02
N LYS A 102 -2.84 -4.86 -22.53
CA LYS A 102 -2.68 -5.82 -21.42
C LYS A 102 -2.14 -5.10 -20.19
N VAL A 103 -2.97 -4.99 -19.15
CA VAL A 103 -2.60 -4.39 -17.87
C VAL A 103 -2.40 -5.48 -16.82
N LYS A 104 -1.23 -5.48 -16.17
CA LYS A 104 -0.89 -6.38 -15.06
C LYS A 104 -0.62 -5.54 -13.82
N LEU A 105 -1.48 -5.70 -12.82
CA LEU A 105 -1.35 -5.09 -11.50
C LEU A 105 -0.89 -6.16 -10.51
N LYS A 106 0.18 -5.88 -9.77
CA LYS A 106 0.70 -6.77 -8.73
C LYS A 106 0.81 -5.99 -7.42
N ILE A 107 0.06 -6.40 -6.42
CA ILE A 107 0.09 -5.83 -5.08
C ILE A 107 1.06 -6.65 -4.23
N CYS A 108 2.00 -5.96 -3.61
CA CYS A 108 2.98 -6.54 -2.68
C CYS A 108 2.76 -5.93 -1.30
N ILE A 109 2.65 -6.78 -0.29
CA ILE A 109 2.58 -6.37 1.12
C ILE A 109 3.95 -6.66 1.74
N PHE A 110 4.59 -5.63 2.30
CA PHE A 110 5.87 -5.72 2.99
C PHE A 110 5.67 -5.40 4.48
#